data_AF-A0A846SU84-F1
#
_entry.id   AF-A0A846SU84-F1
#
_cell.length_a   1.000
_cell.length_b   1.000
_cell.length_c   1.000
_cell.angle_alpha   90.00
_cell.angle_beta   90.00
_cell.angle_gamma   90.00
#
_symmetry.space_group_name_H-M   'P 1'
#
loop_
_entity.id
_entity.type
_entity.pdbx_description
1 polymer ?
#
loop_
_entity_poly.entity_id
_entity_poly.type
_entity_poly.pdbx_seq_one_letter_code
_entity_poly.pdbx_strand_id
1 'polypeptide(L)'
;MMDVLSDNGASPRLGLDEAARALGLPGKWNGHGSDVAEQAQAGDFAAIDRYCEGDVLNTFVLYLRWAYFSTRMTATGHNATVQNLLDYLEREREKRPHLGEFADRWQASERPCPLFVPEPQGEPGPQPSEAHLRSEDVLP
;
A
#
# COMPACT_ATOMS: atom_id res chain seq x y z
N MET A 1 13.14 -0.65 4.53
CA MET A 1 12.15 -0.83 3.44
C MET A 1 12.70 -0.37 2.10
N MET A 2 13.14 0.89 1.97
CA MET A 2 13.64 1.44 0.71
C MET A 2 14.82 0.65 0.11
N ASP A 3 15.69 0.05 0.94
CA ASP A 3 16.76 -0.83 0.44
C ASP A 3 16.21 -2.10 -0.23
N VAL A 4 15.15 -2.71 0.32
CA VAL A 4 14.51 -3.88 -0.29
C VAL A 4 13.87 -3.50 -1.63
N LEU A 5 13.24 -2.32 -1.72
CA LEU A 5 12.65 -1.83 -2.97
C LEU A 5 13.71 -1.48 -4.05
N SER A 6 14.97 -1.26 -3.65
CA SER A 6 16.09 -1.01 -4.56
C SER A 6 16.97 -2.26 -4.77
N ASP A 7 16.45 -3.44 -4.44
CA ASP A 7 17.18 -4.72 -4.46
C ASP A 7 18.57 -4.61 -3.80
N ASN A 8 18.58 -4.00 -2.63
CA ASN A 8 19.77 -3.72 -1.81
C ASN A 8 20.87 -2.94 -2.56
N GLY A 9 20.48 -2.12 -3.54
CA GLY A 9 21.38 -1.29 -4.35
C GLY A 9 21.66 -1.82 -5.76
N ALA A 10 21.07 -2.95 -6.16
CA ALA A 10 21.14 -3.44 -7.54
C ALA A 10 20.24 -2.65 -8.52
N SER A 11 19.30 -1.84 -7.99
CA SER A 11 18.47 -0.89 -8.75
C SER A 11 18.65 0.54 -8.20
N PRO A 12 18.42 1.60 -9.02
CA PRO A 12 18.36 2.96 -8.53
C PRO A 12 17.44 3.12 -7.32
N ARG A 13 17.89 3.88 -6.32
CA ARG A 13 17.09 4.19 -5.13
C ARG A 13 15.98 5.17 -5.50
N LEU A 14 14.74 4.77 -5.29
CA LEU A 14 13.58 5.63 -5.37
C LEU A 14 13.40 6.37 -4.02
N GLY A 15 12.99 7.63 -4.04
CA GLY A 15 12.61 8.35 -2.83
C GLY A 15 11.32 7.78 -2.22
N LEU A 16 11.12 7.95 -0.90
CA LEU A 16 9.87 7.52 -0.25
C LEU A 16 8.66 8.23 -0.86
N ASP A 17 8.77 9.54 -1.14
CA ASP A 17 7.72 10.31 -1.79
C ASP A 17 7.35 9.74 -3.17
N GLU A 18 8.36 9.48 -4.00
CA GLU A 18 8.17 8.95 -5.34
C GLU A 18 7.54 7.54 -5.30
N ALA A 19 8.02 6.68 -4.41
CA ALA A 19 7.48 5.33 -4.21
C ALA A 19 6.02 5.37 -3.75
N ALA A 20 5.71 6.25 -2.79
CA ALA A 20 4.36 6.42 -2.28
C ALA A 20 3.41 6.91 -3.39
N ARG A 21 3.79 7.96 -4.12
CA ARG A 21 2.98 8.51 -5.21
C ARG A 21 2.78 7.53 -6.35
N ALA A 22 3.77 6.67 -6.63
CA ALA A 22 3.64 5.60 -7.62
C ALA A 22 2.54 4.59 -7.25
N LEU A 23 2.33 4.34 -5.95
CA LEU A 23 1.26 3.48 -5.44
C LEU A 23 -0.07 4.22 -5.20
N GLY A 24 -0.20 5.48 -5.62
CA GLY A 24 -1.40 6.26 -5.40
C GLY A 24 -1.55 6.82 -3.97
N LEU A 25 -0.49 6.75 -3.16
CA LEU A 25 -0.49 7.41 -1.86
C LEU A 25 -0.24 8.91 -2.02
N PRO A 26 -0.63 9.73 -1.03
CA PRO A 26 -0.45 11.18 -1.07
C PRO A 26 1.01 11.67 -1.17
N GLY A 27 1.99 10.83 -0.80
CA GLY A 27 3.42 11.21 -0.79
C GLY A 27 3.76 12.08 0.42
N LYS A 28 4.64 13.07 0.26
CA LYS A 28 4.95 14.09 1.27
C LYS A 28 4.08 15.31 1.00
N TRP A 29 2.84 15.31 1.51
CA TRP A 29 1.91 16.43 1.31
C TRP A 29 1.92 17.45 2.46
N ASN A 30 2.44 17.07 3.63
CA ASN A 30 2.42 17.88 4.85
C ASN A 30 3.81 18.11 5.47
N GLY A 31 4.83 18.37 4.62
CA GLY A 31 6.17 18.81 5.06
C GLY A 31 7.33 18.00 4.46
N HIS A 32 8.56 18.46 4.69
CA HIS A 32 9.77 17.77 4.23
C HIS A 32 10.82 17.62 5.32
N GLY A 33 11.63 16.55 5.23
CA GLY A 33 12.66 16.25 6.23
C GLY A 33 13.79 17.30 6.28
N SER A 34 13.96 18.08 5.21
CA SER A 34 14.86 19.24 5.18
C SER A 34 14.46 20.34 6.17
N ASP A 35 13.18 20.41 6.51
CA ASP A 35 12.60 21.55 7.23
C ASP A 35 12.62 21.31 8.75
N VAL A 36 12.93 20.09 9.19
CA VAL A 36 12.88 19.66 10.60
C VAL A 36 13.79 20.51 11.49
N ALA A 37 14.98 20.87 11.00
CA ALA A 37 15.92 21.68 11.78
C ALA A 37 15.37 23.09 12.03
N GLU A 38 14.80 23.72 11.01
CA GLU A 38 14.18 25.04 11.12
C GLU A 38 12.91 25.00 11.98
N GLN A 39 12.05 24.00 11.77
CA GLN A 39 10.83 23.78 12.57
C GLN A 39 11.15 23.56 14.05
N ALA A 40 12.18 22.76 14.36
CA ALA A 40 12.60 22.52 15.73
C ALA A 40 13.15 23.81 16.38
N GLN A 41 13.92 24.60 15.65
CA GLN A 41 14.42 25.89 16.12
C GLN A 41 13.28 26.90 16.36
N ALA A 42 12.23 26.84 15.54
CA ALA A 42 11.01 27.63 15.70
C ALA A 42 10.06 27.09 16.79
N GLY A 43 10.32 25.90 17.35
CA GLY A 43 9.46 25.24 18.34
C GLY A 43 8.19 24.61 17.76
N ASP A 44 8.09 24.47 16.43
CA ASP A 44 6.93 23.87 15.75
C ASP A 44 7.03 22.34 15.68
N PHE A 45 7.00 21.70 16.85
CA PHE A 45 7.00 20.24 16.95
C PHE A 45 5.74 19.61 16.36
N ALA A 46 4.63 20.34 16.33
CA ALA A 46 3.40 19.86 15.70
C ALA A 46 3.58 19.64 14.20
N ALA A 47 4.34 20.49 13.50
CA ALA A 47 4.69 20.25 12.09
C ALA A 47 5.57 19.02 11.90
N ILE A 48 6.56 18.83 12.78
CA ILE A 48 7.45 17.66 12.77
C ILE A 48 6.64 16.38 12.97
N ASP A 49 5.73 16.36 13.95
CA ASP A 49 4.87 15.21 14.24
C ASP A 49 3.99 14.86 13.03
N ARG A 50 3.34 15.85 12.41
CA ARG A 50 2.54 15.65 11.19
C ARG A 50 3.35 15.02 10.05
N TYR A 51 4.58 15.52 9.82
CA TYR A 51 5.49 14.99 8.81
C TYR A 51 5.86 13.53 9.11
N CYS A 52 6.31 13.26 10.33
CA CYS A 52 6.73 11.92 10.76
C CYS A 52 5.59 10.91 10.63
N GLU A 53 4.37 11.29 11.02
CA GLU A 53 3.20 10.44 10.89
C GLU A 53 2.86 10.14 9.42
N GLY A 54 2.98 11.12 8.53
CA GLY A 54 2.80 10.91 7.10
C GLY A 54 3.81 9.92 6.50
N ASP A 55 5.09 10.05 6.87
CA ASP A 55 6.14 9.12 6.42
C ASP A 55 5.91 7.69 6.96
N VAL A 56 5.41 7.54 8.19
CA VAL A 56 5.01 6.24 8.76
C VAL A 56 3.87 5.62 7.96
N LEU A 57 2.82 6.39 7.65
CA LEU A 57 1.68 5.90 6.87
C LEU A 57 2.09 5.47 5.46
N ASN A 58 2.87 6.30 4.75
CA ASN A 58 3.40 5.95 3.43
C ASN A 58 4.23 4.67 3.48
N THR A 59 5.15 4.57 4.44
CA THR A 59 6.01 3.39 4.60
C THR A 59 5.22 2.14 4.94
N PHE A 60 4.19 2.26 5.78
CA PHE A 60 3.35 1.14 6.17
C PHE A 60 2.55 0.60 4.99
N VAL A 61 1.92 1.46 4.18
CA VAL A 61 1.18 0.99 3.00
C VAL A 61 2.11 0.41 1.93
N LEU A 62 3.29 1.02 1.72
CA LEU A 62 4.35 0.43 0.89
C LEU A 62 4.72 -0.98 1.37
N TYR A 63 4.79 -1.17 2.68
CA TYR A 63 5.00 -2.49 3.28
C TYR A 63 3.87 -3.48 3.00
N LEU A 64 2.62 -3.08 3.15
CA LEU A 64 1.48 -3.95 2.83
C LEU A 64 1.55 -4.41 1.37
N ARG A 65 1.83 -3.49 0.45
CA ARG A 65 1.95 -3.80 -0.98
C ARG A 65 3.10 -4.76 -1.26
N TRP A 66 4.28 -4.50 -0.71
CA TRP A 66 5.44 -5.36 -0.88
C TRP A 66 5.23 -6.75 -0.27
N ALA A 67 4.63 -6.84 0.92
CA ALA A 67 4.36 -8.11 1.59
C ALA A 67 3.35 -8.96 0.81
N TYR A 68 2.35 -8.33 0.18
CA TYR A 68 1.44 -9.00 -0.74
C TYR A 68 2.17 -9.54 -1.98
N PHE A 69 2.95 -8.70 -2.68
CA PHE A 69 3.69 -9.14 -3.88
C PHE A 69 4.76 -10.20 -3.59
N SER A 70 5.31 -10.21 -2.37
CA SER A 70 6.29 -11.20 -1.92
C SER A 70 5.65 -12.46 -1.33
N THR A 71 4.34 -12.64 -1.52
CA THR A 71 3.53 -13.77 -1.00
C THR A 71 3.64 -14.00 0.51
N ARG A 72 4.02 -12.97 1.27
CA ARG A 72 4.09 -12.99 2.75
C ARG A 72 2.77 -12.63 3.40
N MET A 73 1.84 -12.07 2.63
CA MET A 73 0.51 -11.68 3.06
C MET A 73 -0.50 -12.08 1.98
N THR A 74 -1.63 -12.65 2.39
CA THR A 74 -2.71 -13.01 1.48
C THR A 74 -3.47 -11.76 1.01
N ALA A 75 -4.21 -11.87 -0.10
CA ALA A 75 -5.06 -10.80 -0.59
C ALA A 75 -6.10 -10.36 0.47
N THR A 76 -6.77 -11.32 1.11
CA THR A 76 -7.73 -11.07 2.18
C THR A 76 -7.08 -10.38 3.39
N GLY A 77 -5.88 -10.83 3.80
CA GLY A 77 -5.14 -10.21 4.91
C GLY A 77 -4.69 -8.77 4.58
N HIS A 78 -4.25 -8.54 3.34
CA HIS A 78 -3.95 -7.19 2.84
C HIS A 78 -5.18 -6.29 2.93
N ASN A 79 -6.31 -6.72 2.36
CA ASN A 79 -7.53 -5.93 2.29
C ASN A 79 -8.11 -5.63 3.68
N ALA A 80 -8.13 -6.61 4.57
CA ALA A 80 -8.53 -6.42 5.96
C ALA A 80 -7.63 -5.40 6.68
N THR A 81 -6.32 -5.45 6.46
CA THR A 81 -5.37 -4.50 7.08
C THR A 81 -5.53 -3.09 6.53
N VAL A 82 -5.75 -2.95 5.21
CA VAL A 82 -6.06 -1.65 4.58
C VAL A 82 -7.35 -1.08 5.14
N GLN A 83 -8.42 -1.86 5.25
CA GLN A 83 -9.68 -1.40 5.83
C GLN A 83 -9.51 -0.94 7.28
N ASN A 84 -8.82 -1.74 8.10
CA ASN A 84 -8.55 -1.39 9.50
C ASN A 84 -7.77 -0.07 9.62
N LEU A 85 -6.84 0.20 8.69
CA LEU A 85 -6.10 1.46 8.63
C LEU A 85 -7.03 2.62 8.28
N LEU A 86 -7.86 2.50 7.25
CA LEU A 86 -8.82 3.54 6.87
C LEU A 86 -9.77 3.85 8.04
N ASP A 87 -10.29 2.82 8.72
CA ASP A 87 -11.16 3.00 9.87
C ASP A 87 -10.43 3.72 11.02
N TYR A 88 -9.14 3.45 11.22
CA TYR A 88 -8.32 4.15 12.21
C TYR A 88 -8.15 5.63 11.86
N LEU A 89 -7.82 5.93 10.60
CA LEU A 89 -7.64 7.31 10.16
C LEU A 89 -8.93 8.12 10.30
N GLU A 90 -10.07 7.50 9.97
CA GLU A 90 -11.38 8.15 10.10
C GLU A 90 -11.74 8.42 11.57
N ARG A 91 -11.51 7.44 12.47
CA ARG A 91 -11.72 7.63 13.92
C ARG A 91 -10.88 8.75 14.52
N GLU A 92 -9.65 8.94 14.02
CA GLU A 92 -8.72 9.93 14.56
C GLU A 92 -8.88 11.33 13.94
N ARG A 93 -9.62 11.47 12.84
CA ARG A 93 -9.68 12.70 12.03
C ARG A 93 -10.08 13.94 12.82
N GLU A 94 -10.96 13.81 13.81
CA GLU A 94 -11.43 14.95 14.60
C GLU A 94 -10.31 15.55 15.47
N LYS A 95 -9.46 14.68 16.02
CA LYS A 95 -8.34 15.08 16.87
C LYS A 95 -7.10 15.43 16.06
N ARG A 96 -6.92 14.76 14.92
CA ARG A 96 -5.72 14.81 14.06
C ARG A 96 -6.17 14.97 12.59
N PRO A 97 -6.58 16.17 12.17
CA PRO A 97 -7.20 16.40 10.86
C PRO A 97 -6.35 15.98 9.66
N HIS A 98 -5.03 16.06 9.77
CA HIS A 98 -4.10 15.65 8.72
C HIS A 98 -4.14 14.14 8.42
N LEU A 99 -4.60 13.31 9.36
CA LEU A 99 -4.84 11.88 9.12
C LEU A 99 -6.07 11.65 8.23
N GLY A 100 -7.13 12.43 8.44
CA GLY A 100 -8.30 12.42 7.56
C GLY A 100 -7.93 12.89 6.15
N GLU A 101 -7.14 13.95 6.05
CA GLU A 101 -6.63 14.45 4.76
C GLU A 101 -5.81 13.38 4.01
N PHE A 102 -5.00 12.59 4.71
CA PHE A 102 -4.28 11.46 4.10
C PHE A 102 -5.26 10.44 3.50
N ALA A 103 -6.27 10.04 4.27
CA ALA A 103 -7.27 9.08 3.82
C ALA A 103 -8.05 9.59 2.61
N ASP A 104 -8.45 10.87 2.62
CA ASP A 104 -9.17 11.50 1.52
C ASP A 104 -8.33 11.53 0.24
N ARG A 105 -7.07 11.98 0.34
CA ARG A 105 -6.14 12.03 -0.81
C ARG A 105 -5.82 10.64 -1.34
N TRP A 106 -5.69 9.64 -0.47
CA TRP A 106 -5.41 8.27 -0.88
C TRP A 106 -6.61 7.65 -1.61
N GLN A 107 -7.83 7.84 -1.10
CA GLN A 107 -9.06 7.34 -1.73
C GLN A 107 -9.40 8.06 -3.04
N ALA A 108 -9.04 9.34 -3.16
CA ALA A 108 -9.24 10.13 -4.38
C ALA A 108 -8.16 9.91 -5.44
N SER A 109 -7.13 9.09 -5.18
CA SER A 109 -6.05 8.87 -6.14
C SER A 109 -6.53 8.15 -7.41
N GLU A 110 -6.32 8.78 -8.58
CA GLU A 110 -6.61 8.20 -9.89
C GLU A 110 -5.49 7.28 -10.42
N ARG A 111 -4.42 7.07 -9.66
CA ARG A 111 -3.34 6.16 -10.06
C ARG A 111 -3.88 4.74 -10.23
N PRO A 112 -3.35 3.94 -11.20
CA PRO A 112 -3.83 2.59 -11.48
C PRO A 112 -3.46 1.54 -10.41
N CYS A 113 -3.13 1.97 -9.19
CA CYS A 113 -2.84 1.10 -8.06
C CYS A 113 -4.04 1.14 -7.10
N PRO A 114 -4.96 0.17 -7.16
CA PRO A 114 -6.13 0.18 -6.31
C PRO A 114 -5.75 0.02 -4.84
N LEU A 115 -6.54 0.63 -3.96
CA LEU A 115 -6.42 0.49 -2.50
C LEU A 115 -6.48 -0.97 -2.07
N PHE A 116 -7.51 -1.68 -2.52
CA PHE A 116 -7.71 -3.11 -2.29
C PHE A 116 -7.15 -3.94 -3.43
N VAL A 117 -6.63 -5.12 -3.12
CA VAL A 117 -6.14 -6.08 -4.12
C VAL A 117 -7.22 -7.08 -4.50
N PRO A 118 -7.18 -7.62 -5.74
CA PRO A 118 -8.04 -8.72 -6.12
C PRO A 118 -7.81 -9.93 -5.21
N GLU A 119 -8.89 -10.47 -4.67
CA GLU A 119 -8.86 -11.76 -3.98
C GLU A 119 -8.98 -12.88 -5.01
N PRO A 120 -8.23 -13.99 -4.85
CA PRO A 120 -8.42 -15.14 -5.71
C PRO A 120 -9.87 -15.60 -5.59
N GLN A 121 -10.60 -15.60 -6.71
CA GLN A 121 -11.90 -16.25 -6.79
C GLN A 121 -11.67 -17.71 -6.38
N GLY A 122 -12.52 -18.23 -5.49
CA GLY A 122 -12.34 -19.53 -4.83
C GLY A 122 -11.92 -20.64 -5.79
N GLU A 123 -11.23 -21.66 -5.26
CA GLU A 123 -10.61 -22.74 -6.05
C GLU A 123 -11.46 -23.11 -7.26
N PRO A 124 -10.86 -23.26 -8.47
CA PRO A 124 -11.61 -23.71 -9.61
C PRO A 124 -12.37 -24.95 -9.16
N GLY A 125 -13.71 -24.87 -9.19
CA GLY A 125 -14.56 -26.02 -8.89
C GLY A 125 -14.01 -27.23 -9.65
N PRO A 126 -14.10 -28.44 -9.07
CA PRO A 126 -13.38 -29.61 -9.55
C PRO A 126 -13.37 -29.63 -11.07
N GLN A 127 -12.16 -29.60 -11.66
CA GLN A 127 -12.03 -29.65 -13.12
C GLN A 127 -12.97 -30.75 -13.59
N PRO A 128 -13.93 -30.46 -14.50
CA PRO A 128 -14.82 -31.49 -14.99
C PRO A 128 -13.92 -32.61 -15.45
N SER A 129 -14.13 -33.81 -14.87
CA SER A 129 -13.45 -35.06 -15.24
C SER A 129 -13.20 -34.97 -16.74
N GLU A 130 -11.94 -34.82 -17.16
CA GLU A 130 -11.63 -34.93 -18.57
C GLU A 130 -12.29 -36.23 -19.01
N ALA A 131 -13.29 -36.11 -19.90
CA ALA A 131 -13.84 -37.26 -20.55
C ALA A 131 -12.65 -37.79 -21.35
N HIS A 132 -11.88 -38.69 -20.74
CA HIS A 132 -10.92 -39.51 -21.45
C HIS A 132 -11.73 -40.06 -22.61
N LEU A 133 -11.48 -39.50 -23.81
CA LEU A 133 -11.95 -40.08 -25.05
C LEU A 133 -11.55 -41.53 -24.95
N ARG A 134 -12.55 -42.41 -24.83
CA ARG A 134 -12.26 -43.83 -24.76
C ARG A 134 -11.58 -44.16 -26.08
N SER A 135 -10.58 -45.03 -26.03
CA SER A 135 -9.93 -45.51 -27.26
C SER A 135 -10.92 -46.16 -28.24
N GLU A 136 -12.16 -46.39 -27.80
CA GLU A 136 -13.31 -46.90 -28.53
C GLU A 136 -14.02 -45.83 -29.40
N ASP A 137 -13.81 -44.53 -29.12
CA ASP A 137 -14.36 -43.40 -29.89
C ASP A 137 -13.44 -42.97 -31.04
N VAL A 138 -12.25 -43.58 -31.15
CA VAL A 138 -11.35 -43.45 -32.31
C VAL A 138 -11.40 -44.75 -33.09
N LEU A 139 -12.47 -44.94 -33.88
CA LEU A 139 -12.51 -45.99 -34.88
C LEU A 139 -11.92 -45.49 -36.22
N PRO A 140 -11.30 -46.39 -37.01
CA PRO A 140 -10.45 -46.07 -38.16
C PRO A 140 -11.18 -45.52 -39.39
#